data_AF-A0A6C0CNJ2-F1
#
_entry.id   AF-A0A6C0CNJ2-F1
#
_cell.length_a   1.000
_cell.length_b   1.000
_cell.length_c   1.000
_cell.angle_alpha   90.00
_cell.angle_beta   90.00
_cell.angle_gamma   90.00
#
_symmetry.space_group_name_H-M   'P 1'
#
loop_
_entity.id
_entity.type
_entity.pdbx_description
1 polymer ?
#
loop_
_entity_poly.entity_id
_entity_poly.type
_entity_poly.pdbx_seq_one_letter_code
_entity_poly.pdbx_strand_id
1 'polypeptide(L)'
;MIIADVVVGLQHGDEGKGKVVYNLLKTGEYDICLRYNGGPNAGHTIKDVNMEVVIHQVPCGVLFNKTSIIGSNCVVDLDKLEYELNYLEENGFPDVRTCLHISSNAHVIQNSHIQTDKTTNTIGTTQSGIGPCYADKAWRKGKRIRNYQEVLDAMKVQIIDPILFFYNISQEKDQYILCEGAQGYMLDIDHGDYPYCTSSSCVSGSICNSGLPSNTIRHVYGCCKIYDTYIGNKPFQPENCEELETIGKIGKEFGSTTGRKRQCNWMNMEEMKKAIFINGCTHIIVNKCDIFEIAHCYRIGEKEFSNLEELKVYFESQLETIKKGLMIQYSFSPVFI
;
A
#
# COMPACT_ATOMS: atom_id res chain seq x y z
N MET A 1 -25.01 8.32 -2.75
CA MET A 1 -23.97 8.78 -1.78
C MET A 1 -22.67 8.03 -2.03
N ILE A 2 -21.50 8.62 -1.72
CA ILE A 2 -20.21 7.89 -1.77
C ILE A 2 -19.67 7.77 -0.35
N ILE A 3 -19.30 6.55 0.03
CA ILE A 3 -18.62 6.25 1.29
C ILE A 3 -17.30 5.55 0.95
N ALA A 4 -16.19 6.07 1.47
CA ALA A 4 -14.87 5.52 1.25
C ALA A 4 -14.23 5.07 2.57
N ASP A 5 -13.69 3.86 2.58
CA ASP A 5 -12.76 3.43 3.60
C ASP A 5 -11.35 3.35 3.00
N VAL A 6 -10.32 3.64 3.79
CA VAL A 6 -8.93 3.73 3.30
C VAL A 6 -8.03 2.78 4.07
N VAL A 7 -7.22 2.01 3.37
CA VAL A 7 -6.14 1.20 3.94
C VAL A 7 -4.81 1.90 3.69
N VAL A 8 -4.07 2.17 4.77
CA VAL A 8 -2.78 2.88 4.73
C VAL A 8 -1.71 2.10 5.48
N GLY A 9 -0.45 2.21 5.05
CA GLY A 9 0.69 1.66 5.77
C GLY A 9 1.23 2.71 6.73
N LEU A 10 1.49 2.35 7.98
CA LEU A 10 1.95 3.28 9.00
C LEU A 10 3.48 3.33 9.14
N GLN A 11 4.21 2.43 8.47
CA GLN A 11 5.66 2.27 8.58
C GLN A 11 6.33 2.47 7.20
N HIS A 12 7.42 1.74 6.92
CA HIS A 12 8.20 1.84 5.68
C HIS A 12 7.70 0.87 4.57
N GLY A 13 6.40 0.56 4.55
CA GLY A 13 5.86 -0.43 3.63
C GLY A 13 5.97 -1.87 4.14
N ASP A 14 5.45 -2.82 3.36
CA ASP A 14 5.40 -4.25 3.67
C ASP A 14 4.56 -4.65 4.90
N GLU A 15 3.68 -3.77 5.39
CA GLU A 15 2.93 -4.00 6.62
C GLU A 15 1.77 -5.00 6.49
N GLY A 16 1.64 -5.70 5.36
CA GLY A 16 0.53 -6.64 5.13
C GLY A 16 -0.77 -5.98 4.66
N LYS A 17 -0.71 -4.77 4.08
CA LYS A 17 -1.89 -4.05 3.54
C LYS A 17 -2.71 -4.90 2.57
N GLY A 18 -2.06 -5.64 1.67
CA GLY A 18 -2.74 -6.52 0.72
C GLY A 18 -3.67 -7.53 1.41
N LYS A 19 -3.21 -8.16 2.50
CA LYS A 19 -4.03 -9.07 3.31
C LYS A 19 -5.26 -8.36 3.89
N VAL A 20 -5.07 -7.15 4.40
CA VAL A 20 -6.17 -6.34 4.97
C VAL A 20 -7.18 -5.96 3.90
N VAL A 21 -6.72 -5.45 2.76
CA VAL A 21 -7.58 -5.09 1.62
C VAL A 21 -8.36 -6.31 1.13
N TYR A 22 -7.70 -7.46 0.97
CA TYR A 22 -8.34 -8.70 0.55
C TYR A 22 -9.44 -9.15 1.51
N ASN A 23 -9.18 -9.15 2.82
CA ASN A 23 -10.18 -9.54 3.82
C ASN A 23 -11.35 -8.56 3.90
N LEU A 24 -11.10 -7.25 3.75
CA LEU A 24 -12.15 -6.24 3.68
C LEU A 24 -13.01 -6.42 2.42
N LEU A 25 -12.43 -6.74 1.26
CA LEU A 25 -13.20 -7.03 0.05
C LEU A 25 -14.04 -8.31 0.18
N LYS A 26 -13.55 -9.31 0.90
CA LYS A 26 -14.22 -10.60 1.13
C LYS A 26 -15.53 -10.47 1.91
N THR A 27 -15.73 -9.38 2.67
CA THR A 27 -17.01 -9.12 3.36
C THR A 27 -18.17 -8.89 2.38
N GLY A 28 -17.86 -8.50 1.14
CA GLY A 28 -18.84 -8.19 0.11
C GLY A 28 -19.43 -6.77 0.18
N GLU A 29 -19.03 -5.97 1.17
CA GLU A 29 -19.57 -4.63 1.42
C GLU A 29 -19.13 -3.57 0.41
N TYR A 30 -18.01 -3.79 -0.28
CA TYR A 30 -17.43 -2.81 -1.20
C TYR A 30 -17.83 -3.09 -2.66
N ASP A 31 -18.25 -2.03 -3.35
CA ASP A 31 -18.56 -2.02 -4.77
C ASP A 31 -17.29 -1.78 -5.62
N ILE A 32 -16.38 -0.95 -5.10
CA ILE A 32 -15.24 -0.42 -5.86
C ILE A 32 -13.95 -0.56 -5.04
N CYS A 33 -12.86 -0.96 -5.70
CA CYS A 33 -11.51 -0.90 -5.15
C CYS A 33 -10.67 0.16 -5.88
N LEU A 34 -10.13 1.15 -5.16
CA LEU A 34 -9.37 2.25 -5.72
C LEU A 34 -7.92 2.22 -5.23
N ARG A 35 -6.94 2.02 -6.12
CA ARG A 35 -5.55 2.37 -5.81
C ARG A 35 -5.38 3.88 -6.04
N TYR A 36 -4.91 4.61 -5.04
CA TYR A 36 -4.82 6.07 -5.10
C TYR A 36 -3.40 6.64 -5.16
N ASN A 37 -2.35 5.82 -5.00
CA ASN A 37 -0.96 6.26 -5.08
C ASN A 37 -0.02 5.13 -5.55
N GLY A 38 1.24 5.48 -5.79
CA GLY A 38 2.29 4.54 -6.18
C GLY A 38 2.19 4.08 -7.64
N GLY A 39 2.79 2.93 -7.93
CA GLY A 39 2.82 2.33 -9.27
C GLY A 39 3.33 0.88 -9.20
N PRO A 40 4.13 0.41 -10.19
CA PRO A 40 4.63 -0.97 -10.24
C PRO A 40 5.66 -1.31 -9.16
N ASN A 41 6.00 -0.36 -8.28
CA ASN A 41 6.85 -0.54 -7.11
C ASN A 41 6.11 -1.10 -5.90
N ALA A 42 4.77 -1.11 -5.92
CA ALA A 42 3.98 -1.85 -4.95
C ALA A 42 3.99 -3.34 -5.30
N GLY A 43 3.94 -4.20 -4.29
CA GLY A 43 3.82 -5.64 -4.46
C GLY A 43 3.03 -6.21 -3.30
N HIS A 44 1.78 -6.57 -3.52
CA HIS A 44 0.89 -7.14 -2.54
C HIS A 44 0.74 -8.62 -2.83
N THR A 45 1.40 -9.44 -2.01
CA THR A 45 1.20 -10.89 -2.02
C THR A 45 -0.07 -11.20 -1.26
N ILE A 46 -1.05 -11.77 -1.95
CA ILE A 46 -2.27 -12.29 -1.37
C ILE A 46 -2.12 -13.81 -1.28
N LYS A 47 -2.35 -14.36 -0.09
CA LYS A 47 -2.40 -15.81 0.16
C LYS A 47 -3.74 -16.14 0.81
N ASP A 48 -4.53 -16.99 0.18
CA ASP A 48 -5.73 -17.64 0.73
C ASP A 48 -5.58 -19.17 0.55
N VAL A 49 -6.44 -19.96 1.19
CA VAL A 49 -6.32 -21.43 1.32
C VAL A 49 -5.95 -22.15 0.01
N ASN A 50 -6.45 -21.67 -1.12
CA ASN A 50 -6.21 -22.25 -2.46
C ASN A 50 -5.67 -21.24 -3.48
N MET A 51 -5.15 -20.09 -3.05
CA MET A 51 -4.74 -19.03 -3.97
C MET A 51 -3.52 -18.29 -3.42
N GLU A 52 -2.48 -18.17 -4.25
CA GLU A 52 -1.36 -17.26 -4.01
C GLU A 52 -1.13 -16.43 -5.26
N VAL A 53 -1.43 -15.14 -5.18
CA VAL A 53 -1.20 -14.19 -6.28
C VAL A 53 -0.46 -12.96 -5.80
N VAL A 54 0.35 -12.39 -6.67
CA VAL A 54 1.08 -11.15 -6.40
C VAL A 54 0.59 -10.07 -7.36
N ILE A 55 -0.06 -9.05 -6.80
CA ILE A 55 -0.51 -7.87 -7.55
C ILE A 55 0.46 -6.70 -7.32
N HIS A 56 0.70 -5.91 -8.35
CA HIS A 56 1.60 -4.77 -8.36
C HIS A 56 0.87 -3.47 -8.66
N GLN A 57 0.35 -3.29 -9.87
CA GLN A 57 -0.37 -2.09 -10.36
C GLN A 57 -1.88 -2.27 -10.40
N VAL A 58 -2.36 -3.50 -10.49
CA VAL A 58 -3.80 -3.79 -10.49
C VAL A 58 -4.33 -3.74 -9.05
N PRO A 59 -5.43 -3.02 -8.75
CA PRO A 59 -6.04 -3.04 -7.41
C PRO A 59 -6.63 -4.41 -7.05
N CYS A 60 -6.65 -4.76 -5.77
CA CYS A 60 -7.07 -6.08 -5.29
C CYS A 60 -8.55 -6.43 -5.61
N GLY A 61 -9.39 -5.44 -5.90
CA GLY A 61 -10.82 -5.63 -6.22
C GLY A 61 -11.08 -6.56 -7.41
N VAL A 62 -10.14 -6.66 -8.35
CA VAL A 62 -10.28 -7.53 -9.52
C VAL A 62 -10.40 -9.01 -9.13
N LEU A 63 -9.83 -9.40 -7.99
CA LEU A 63 -9.88 -10.78 -7.49
C LEU A 63 -11.30 -11.18 -7.05
N PHE A 64 -12.20 -10.20 -6.93
CA PHE A 64 -13.59 -10.35 -6.48
C PHE A 64 -14.60 -9.90 -7.56
N ASN A 65 -14.15 -9.73 -8.81
CA ASN A 65 -14.96 -9.19 -9.92
C ASN A 65 -15.61 -7.84 -9.59
N LYS A 66 -14.92 -7.02 -8.79
CA LYS A 66 -15.35 -5.67 -8.42
C LYS A 66 -14.71 -4.64 -9.34
N THR A 67 -15.44 -3.55 -9.60
CA THR A 67 -14.90 -2.40 -10.32
C THR A 67 -13.64 -1.92 -9.63
N SER A 68 -12.53 -1.91 -10.36
CA SER A 68 -11.21 -1.63 -9.81
C SER A 68 -10.59 -0.47 -10.56
N ILE A 69 -10.06 0.52 -9.84
CA ILE A 69 -9.62 1.80 -10.41
C ILE A 69 -8.16 2.06 -10.06
N ILE A 70 -7.35 2.33 -11.07
CA ILE A 70 -6.04 2.99 -10.90
C ILE A 70 -6.24 4.50 -10.94
N GLY A 71 -6.10 5.14 -9.79
CA GLY A 71 -6.38 6.57 -9.59
C GLY A 71 -5.35 7.52 -10.20
N SER A 72 -5.72 8.79 -10.34
CA SER A 72 -4.93 9.82 -11.05
C SER A 72 -3.56 10.11 -10.45
N ASN A 73 -3.39 9.83 -9.15
CA ASN A 73 -2.12 10.06 -8.49
C ASN A 73 -1.17 8.86 -8.59
N CYS A 74 -1.57 7.77 -9.24
CA CYS A 74 -0.68 6.67 -9.59
C CYS A 74 0.17 6.99 -10.82
N VAL A 75 1.26 6.24 -10.96
CA VAL A 75 2.08 6.15 -12.17
C VAL A 75 2.01 4.74 -12.73
N VAL A 76 1.80 4.61 -14.04
CA VAL A 76 1.48 3.34 -14.70
C VAL A 76 2.56 2.97 -15.70
N ASP A 77 3.13 1.79 -15.57
CA ASP A 77 3.96 1.14 -16.59
C ASP A 77 3.05 0.21 -17.41
N LEU A 78 2.78 0.58 -18.68
CA LEU A 78 1.83 -0.14 -19.54
C LEU A 78 2.31 -1.55 -19.88
N ASP A 79 3.61 -1.76 -20.07
CA ASP A 79 4.17 -3.07 -20.39
C ASP A 79 4.03 -4.02 -19.18
N LYS A 80 4.35 -3.51 -17.98
CA LYS A 80 4.14 -4.28 -16.73
C LYS A 80 2.67 -4.51 -16.42
N LEU A 81 1.81 -3.55 -16.75
CA LEU A 81 0.36 -3.69 -16.55
C LEU A 81 -0.18 -4.84 -17.41
N GLU A 82 0.18 -4.87 -18.69
CA GLU A 82 -0.23 -5.94 -19.60
C GLU A 82 0.27 -7.31 -19.15
N TYR A 83 1.52 -7.38 -18.70
CA TYR A 83 2.05 -8.61 -18.10
C TYR A 83 1.24 -9.05 -16.87
N GLU A 84 0.93 -8.12 -15.97
CA GLU A 84 0.16 -8.41 -14.76
C GLU A 84 -1.28 -8.85 -15.07
N LEU A 85 -1.93 -8.26 -16.08
CA LEU A 85 -3.25 -8.67 -16.54
C LEU A 85 -3.24 -10.10 -17.09
N ASN A 86 -2.30 -10.42 -17.98
CA ASN A 86 -2.15 -11.78 -18.52
C ASN A 86 -1.88 -12.80 -17.41
N TYR A 87 -0.99 -12.47 -16.46
CA TYR A 87 -0.73 -13.31 -15.29
C TYR A 87 -2.00 -13.58 -14.48
N LEU A 88 -2.84 -12.57 -14.23
CA LEU A 88 -4.07 -12.74 -13.48
C LEU A 88 -5.10 -13.59 -14.24
N GLU A 89 -5.22 -13.41 -15.56
CA GLU A 89 -6.08 -14.25 -16.41
C GLU A 89 -5.67 -15.72 -16.35
N GLU A 90 -4.37 -16.00 -16.48
CA GLU A 90 -3.79 -17.35 -16.37
C GLU A 90 -3.98 -17.98 -14.98
N ASN A 91 -4.12 -17.16 -13.93
CA ASN A 91 -4.31 -17.59 -12.55
C ASN A 91 -5.78 -17.57 -12.09
N GLY A 92 -6.73 -17.59 -13.03
CA GLY A 92 -8.14 -17.83 -12.75
C GLY A 92 -8.99 -16.57 -12.57
N PHE A 93 -8.51 -15.41 -13.01
CA PHE A 93 -9.25 -14.14 -12.98
C PHE A 93 -9.52 -13.62 -14.41
N PRO A 94 -10.39 -14.31 -15.19
CA PRO A 94 -10.59 -14.02 -16.62
C PRO A 94 -11.22 -12.64 -16.89
N ASP A 95 -11.92 -12.07 -15.91
CA ASP A 95 -12.64 -10.80 -16.05
C ASP A 95 -11.79 -9.58 -15.67
N VAL A 96 -10.53 -9.77 -15.27
CA VAL A 96 -9.63 -8.72 -14.72
C VAL A 96 -9.60 -7.46 -15.59
N ARG A 97 -9.56 -7.61 -16.92
CA ARG A 97 -9.52 -6.49 -17.87
C ARG A 97 -10.81 -5.68 -17.85
N THR A 98 -11.95 -6.37 -17.82
CA THR A 98 -13.28 -5.72 -17.79
C THR A 98 -13.60 -5.06 -16.45
N CYS A 99 -13.03 -5.57 -15.36
CA CYS A 99 -13.14 -4.96 -14.04
C CYS A 99 -12.25 -3.72 -13.89
N LEU A 100 -11.13 -3.66 -14.61
CA LEU A 100 -10.12 -2.61 -14.47
C LEU A 100 -10.49 -1.35 -15.25
N HIS A 101 -10.42 -0.23 -14.53
CA HIS A 101 -10.55 1.12 -15.05
C HIS A 101 -9.30 1.92 -14.67
N ILE A 102 -8.89 2.83 -15.53
CA ILE A 102 -7.72 3.69 -15.28
C ILE A 102 -8.10 5.15 -15.47
N SER A 103 -7.75 5.97 -14.49
CA SER A 103 -7.91 7.41 -14.61
C SER A 103 -7.15 7.95 -15.81
N SER A 104 -7.84 8.70 -16.67
CA SER A 104 -7.27 9.44 -17.79
C SER A 104 -6.14 10.39 -17.38
N ASN A 105 -6.08 10.76 -16.09
CA ASN A 105 -5.11 11.67 -15.50
C ASN A 105 -3.88 10.97 -14.87
N ALA A 106 -3.87 9.64 -14.74
CA ALA A 106 -2.69 8.91 -14.29
C ALA A 106 -1.53 9.09 -15.29
N HIS A 107 -0.29 9.15 -14.79
CA HIS A 107 0.89 9.36 -15.64
C HIS A 107 1.49 8.03 -16.08
N VAL A 108 2.10 8.01 -17.26
CA VAL A 108 2.72 6.80 -17.82
C VAL A 108 4.23 6.84 -17.60
N ILE A 109 4.75 5.76 -17.02
CA ILE A 109 6.18 5.51 -16.88
C ILE A 109 6.72 5.16 -18.27
N GLN A 110 7.72 5.93 -18.71
CA GLN A 110 8.39 5.72 -19.99
C GLN A 110 9.72 5.00 -19.77
N ASN A 111 10.24 4.34 -20.81
CA ASN A 111 11.55 3.68 -20.75
C ASN A 111 12.68 4.62 -20.31
N SER A 112 12.64 5.90 -20.71
CA SER A 112 13.59 6.92 -20.24
C SER A 112 13.55 7.15 -18.72
N HIS A 113 12.38 7.03 -18.08
CA HIS A 113 12.24 7.10 -16.63
C HIS A 113 12.93 5.92 -15.96
N ILE A 114 12.73 4.70 -16.47
CA ILE A 114 13.35 3.48 -15.96
C ILE A 114 14.88 3.55 -16.08
N GLN A 115 15.39 4.01 -17.24
CA GLN A 115 16.84 4.15 -17.44
C GLN A 115 17.43 5.21 -16.51
N THR A 116 16.79 6.38 -16.40
CA THR A 116 17.21 7.42 -15.46
C THR A 116 17.28 6.87 -14.04
N ASP A 117 16.20 6.23 -13.56
CA ASP A 117 16.11 5.66 -12.21
C ASP A 117 17.20 4.60 -11.95
N LYS A 118 17.57 3.79 -12.94
CA LYS A 118 18.70 2.84 -12.83
C LYS A 118 20.04 3.55 -12.69
N THR A 119 20.28 4.61 -13.46
CA THR A 119 21.57 5.32 -13.50
C THR A 119 21.79 6.28 -12.32
N THR A 120 20.72 6.82 -11.72
CA THR A 120 20.80 7.80 -10.64
C THR A 120 20.40 7.23 -9.27
N ASN A 121 20.40 5.90 -9.11
CA ASN A 121 19.88 5.24 -7.91
C ASN A 121 20.80 5.37 -6.70
N THR A 122 20.67 6.46 -5.94
CA THR A 122 21.42 6.69 -4.70
C THR A 122 20.68 6.22 -3.45
N ILE A 123 19.34 6.24 -3.47
CA ILE A 123 18.49 5.99 -2.28
C ILE A 123 17.99 4.55 -2.15
N GLY A 124 18.25 3.69 -3.14
CA GLY A 124 17.82 2.29 -3.13
C GLY A 124 16.43 2.07 -3.74
N THR A 125 16.08 2.83 -4.78
CA THR A 125 14.78 2.72 -5.49
C THR A 125 14.54 1.33 -6.07
N THR A 126 13.29 1.04 -6.42
CA THR A 126 12.89 -0.19 -7.14
C THR A 126 13.28 -0.19 -8.62
N GLN A 127 13.98 0.85 -9.10
CA GLN A 127 14.44 0.98 -10.49
C GLN A 127 13.31 0.83 -11.52
N SER A 128 12.10 1.23 -11.13
CA SER A 128 10.88 1.11 -11.92
C SER A 128 10.47 2.44 -12.54
N GLY A 129 11.29 3.49 -12.46
CA GLY A 129 11.01 4.78 -13.08
C GLY A 129 10.02 5.65 -12.30
N ILE A 130 9.72 5.31 -11.05
CA ILE A 130 8.73 6.01 -10.21
C ILE A 130 9.13 7.48 -10.03
N GLY A 131 10.33 7.72 -9.51
CA GLY A 131 10.82 9.07 -9.22
C GLY A 131 10.88 9.96 -10.46
N PRO A 132 11.57 9.55 -11.54
CA PRO A 132 11.59 10.33 -12.77
C PRO A 132 10.20 10.58 -13.37
N CYS A 133 9.27 9.63 -13.29
CA CYS A 133 7.90 9.84 -13.75
C CYS A 133 7.14 10.89 -12.92
N TYR A 134 7.27 10.87 -11.59
CA TYR A 134 6.70 11.92 -10.74
C TYR A 134 7.38 13.28 -10.94
N ALA A 135 8.69 13.30 -11.20
CA ALA A 135 9.41 14.52 -11.56
C ALA A 135 8.86 15.12 -12.86
N ASP A 136 8.62 14.30 -13.88
CA ASP A 136 8.02 14.71 -15.15
C ASP A 136 6.57 15.20 -15.00
N LYS A 137 5.80 14.59 -14.09
CA LYS A 137 4.47 15.09 -13.65
C LYS A 137 4.60 16.48 -13.04
N ALA A 138 5.51 16.68 -12.09
CA ALA A 138 5.74 17.97 -11.43
C ALA A 138 6.25 19.05 -12.41
N TRP A 139 7.11 18.68 -13.36
CA TRP A 139 7.59 19.55 -14.44
C TRP A 139 6.56 19.79 -15.55
N ARG A 140 5.39 19.14 -15.48
CA ARG A 140 4.30 19.25 -16.46
C ARG A 140 4.68 18.81 -17.88
N LYS A 141 5.61 17.86 -17.99
CA LYS A 141 6.06 17.30 -19.28
C LYS A 141 5.73 15.81 -19.46
N GLY A 142 5.30 15.13 -18.40
CA GLY A 142 4.95 13.72 -18.44
C GLY A 142 3.72 13.41 -19.31
N LYS A 143 3.72 12.21 -19.89
CA LYS A 143 2.57 11.67 -20.64
C LYS A 143 1.55 11.05 -19.68
N ARG A 144 0.27 11.11 -20.04
CA ARG A 144 -0.84 10.56 -19.25
C ARG A 144 -1.57 9.45 -19.99
N ILE A 145 -2.35 8.66 -19.28
CA ILE A 145 -3.12 7.52 -19.83
C ILE A 145 -4.01 7.95 -21.00
N ARG A 146 -4.62 9.14 -20.96
CA ARG A 146 -5.40 9.70 -22.09
C ARG A 146 -4.64 9.85 -23.41
N ASN A 147 -3.30 9.77 -23.38
CA ASN A 147 -2.47 9.81 -24.59
C ASN A 147 -2.28 8.44 -25.25
N TYR A 148 -2.83 7.36 -24.68
CA TYR A 148 -2.60 5.98 -25.09
C TYR A 148 -3.90 5.19 -25.35
N GLN A 149 -4.96 5.85 -25.83
CA GLN A 149 -6.28 5.22 -26.04
C GLN A 149 -6.21 3.90 -26.81
N GLU A 150 -5.52 3.87 -27.95
CA GLU A 150 -5.38 2.67 -28.80
C GLU A 150 -4.73 1.49 -28.04
N VAL A 151 -3.78 1.78 -27.16
CA VAL A 151 -3.11 0.77 -26.34
C VAL A 151 -4.09 0.20 -25.32
N LEU A 152 -4.82 1.06 -24.61
CA LEU A 152 -5.79 0.61 -23.58
C LEU A 152 -6.99 -0.11 -24.21
N ASP A 153 -7.43 0.28 -25.40
CA ASP A 153 -8.47 -0.42 -26.17
C ASP A 153 -8.00 -1.83 -26.55
N ALA A 154 -6.76 -1.99 -27.02
CA ALA A 154 -6.17 -3.29 -27.31
C ALA A 154 -6.05 -4.17 -26.05
N MET A 155 -5.72 -3.57 -24.90
CA MET A 155 -5.71 -4.22 -23.59
C MET A 155 -7.11 -4.52 -23.04
N LYS A 156 -8.18 -4.00 -23.67
CA LYS A 156 -9.57 -4.05 -23.19
C LYS A 156 -9.77 -3.45 -21.80
N VAL A 157 -9.03 -2.39 -21.49
CA VAL A 157 -9.07 -1.68 -20.20
C VAL A 157 -9.71 -0.32 -20.41
N GLN A 158 -10.70 0.02 -19.58
CA GLN A 158 -11.45 1.25 -19.75
C GLN A 158 -10.70 2.46 -19.17
N ILE A 159 -10.60 3.53 -19.97
CA ILE A 159 -10.16 4.84 -19.47
C ILE A 159 -11.38 5.61 -18.93
N ILE A 160 -11.24 6.20 -17.75
CA ILE A 160 -12.29 7.01 -17.12
C ILE A 160 -11.82 8.43 -16.81
N ASP A 161 -12.73 9.40 -16.88
CA ASP A 161 -12.55 10.63 -16.12
C ASP A 161 -12.97 10.34 -14.67
N PRO A 162 -12.05 10.44 -13.69
CA PRO A 162 -12.34 10.01 -12.33
C PRO A 162 -13.46 10.81 -11.66
N ILE A 163 -13.55 12.12 -11.92
CA ILE A 163 -14.55 12.98 -11.27
C ILE A 163 -15.92 12.67 -11.85
N LEU A 164 -16.03 12.63 -13.18
CA LEU A 164 -17.31 12.30 -13.84
C LEU A 164 -17.74 10.87 -13.50
N PHE A 165 -16.80 9.94 -13.43
CA PHE A 165 -17.08 8.56 -13.03
C PHE A 165 -17.73 8.52 -11.64
N PHE A 166 -17.06 9.06 -10.61
CA PHE A 166 -17.59 9.07 -9.25
C PHE A 166 -18.90 9.86 -9.14
N TYR A 167 -19.01 11.00 -9.84
CA TYR A 167 -20.24 11.78 -9.88
C TYR A 167 -21.41 10.95 -10.42
N ASN A 168 -21.27 10.33 -11.59
CA ASN A 168 -22.35 9.58 -12.23
C ASN A 168 -22.81 8.39 -11.38
N ILE A 169 -21.87 7.55 -10.91
CA ILE A 169 -22.24 6.36 -10.12
C ILE A 169 -22.89 6.72 -8.78
N SER A 170 -22.61 7.92 -8.25
CA SER A 170 -23.21 8.42 -7.01
C SER A 170 -24.65 8.86 -7.16
N GLN A 171 -25.09 9.12 -8.41
CA GLN A 171 -26.48 9.43 -8.74
C GLN A 171 -27.32 8.15 -8.90
N GLU A 172 -26.68 7.03 -9.22
CA GLU A 172 -27.37 5.76 -9.46
C GLU A 172 -27.72 5.03 -8.17
N LYS A 173 -26.75 4.93 -7.27
CA LYS A 173 -26.90 4.26 -5.97
C LYS A 173 -25.86 4.74 -4.97
N ASP A 174 -25.99 4.28 -3.74
CA ASP A 174 -24.91 4.41 -2.76
C ASP A 174 -23.74 3.50 -3.16
N GLN A 175 -22.53 4.03 -3.07
CA GLN A 175 -21.30 3.37 -3.50
C GLN A 175 -20.35 3.27 -2.31
N TYR A 176 -19.93 2.05 -2.02
CA TYR A 176 -18.93 1.77 -1.00
C TYR A 176 -17.58 1.47 -1.65
N ILE A 177 -16.59 2.30 -1.32
CA ILE A 177 -15.27 2.28 -1.97
C ILE A 177 -14.21 1.88 -0.95
N LEU A 178 -13.40 0.88 -1.29
CA LEU A 178 -12.19 0.55 -0.56
C LEU A 178 -10.97 1.13 -1.26
N CYS A 179 -10.29 2.06 -0.60
CA CYS A 179 -9.10 2.72 -1.12
C CYS A 179 -7.84 1.98 -0.64
N GLU A 180 -7.10 1.40 -1.58
CA GLU A 180 -5.88 0.63 -1.35
C GLU A 180 -4.64 1.52 -1.49
N GLY A 181 -3.93 1.72 -0.38
CA GLY A 181 -2.69 2.49 -0.34
C GLY A 181 -1.47 1.66 -0.74
N ALA A 182 -0.57 2.27 -1.50
CA ALA A 182 0.76 1.76 -1.79
C ALA A 182 1.80 2.35 -0.83
N GLN A 183 2.86 1.59 -0.53
CA GLN A 183 3.92 1.97 0.41
C GLN A 183 3.36 2.31 1.81
N GLY A 184 4.11 3.04 2.65
CA GLY A 184 3.70 3.40 4.00
C GLY A 184 4.11 4.82 4.34
N TYR A 185 3.57 5.35 5.43
CA TYR A 185 3.75 6.72 5.90
C TYR A 185 5.22 7.15 5.98
N MET A 186 6.12 6.28 6.45
CA MET A 186 7.54 6.62 6.57
C MET A 186 8.25 6.79 5.22
N LEU A 187 7.61 6.33 4.13
CA LEU A 187 8.07 6.53 2.77
C LEU A 187 7.30 7.67 2.06
N ASP A 188 6.44 8.40 2.76
CA ASP A 188 5.76 9.56 2.18
C ASP A 188 6.77 10.63 1.74
N ILE A 189 6.51 11.29 0.61
CA ILE A 189 7.42 12.28 0.03
C ILE A 189 7.58 13.54 0.89
N ASP A 190 6.53 13.93 1.62
CA ASP A 190 6.49 15.16 2.41
C ASP A 190 6.70 14.89 3.91
N HIS A 191 6.23 13.73 4.38
CA HIS A 191 6.17 13.42 5.81
C HIS A 191 7.06 12.25 6.24
N GLY A 192 7.63 11.51 5.28
CA GLY A 192 8.49 10.36 5.55
C GLY A 192 9.95 10.74 5.82
N ASP A 193 10.82 9.72 5.81
CA ASP A 193 12.26 9.83 6.04
C ASP A 193 13.00 10.36 4.79
N TYR A 194 12.68 11.59 4.37
CA TYR A 194 13.29 12.22 3.20
C TYR A 194 14.83 12.33 3.36
N PRO A 195 15.65 11.97 2.34
CA PRO A 195 15.28 11.65 0.95
C PRO A 195 15.01 10.15 0.69
N TYR A 196 14.99 9.30 1.71
CA TYR A 196 14.82 7.85 1.61
C TYR A 196 13.34 7.43 1.55
N CYS A 197 12.56 8.14 0.74
CA CYS A 197 11.12 7.97 0.59
C CYS A 197 10.74 7.62 -0.86
N THR A 198 9.45 7.34 -1.11
CA THR A 198 8.91 7.29 -2.47
C THR A 198 8.58 8.70 -2.95
N SER A 199 8.30 8.87 -4.25
CA SER A 199 7.97 10.16 -4.86
C SER A 199 6.47 10.47 -4.89
N SER A 200 5.69 9.75 -4.08
CA SER A 200 4.23 9.88 -3.99
C SER A 200 3.81 10.11 -2.55
N SER A 201 2.73 10.86 -2.35
CA SER A 201 2.10 10.90 -1.05
C SER A 201 1.38 9.57 -0.74
N CYS A 202 1.63 9.06 0.46
CA CYS A 202 1.17 7.78 0.98
C CYS A 202 0.09 7.93 2.07
N VAL A 203 -0.28 9.17 2.42
CA VAL A 203 -1.31 9.44 3.43
C VAL A 203 -2.74 9.28 2.87
N SER A 204 -3.69 8.97 3.75
CA SER A 204 -5.09 8.72 3.42
C SER A 204 -5.77 9.86 2.66
N GLY A 205 -5.41 11.12 2.95
CA GLY A 205 -5.93 12.29 2.25
C GLY A 205 -5.63 12.32 0.74
N SER A 206 -4.64 11.55 0.28
CA SER A 206 -4.28 11.47 -1.14
C SER A 206 -5.34 10.87 -2.04
N ILE A 207 -6.39 10.24 -1.49
CA ILE A 207 -7.54 9.77 -2.28
C ILE A 207 -8.22 10.92 -3.04
N CYS A 208 -8.13 12.16 -2.52
CA CYS A 208 -8.72 13.34 -3.16
C CYS A 208 -8.15 13.59 -4.54
N ASN A 209 -6.88 13.27 -4.76
CA ASN A 209 -6.23 13.39 -6.06
C ASN A 209 -6.82 12.42 -7.10
N SER A 210 -7.53 11.38 -6.65
CA SER A 210 -8.18 10.39 -7.49
C SER A 210 -9.66 10.66 -7.71
N GLY A 211 -10.18 11.84 -7.32
CA GLY A 211 -11.54 12.28 -7.63
C GLY A 211 -12.58 12.06 -6.52
N LEU A 212 -12.15 11.58 -5.34
CA LEU A 212 -13.04 11.42 -4.19
C LEU A 212 -13.04 12.68 -3.29
N PRO A 213 -14.19 13.22 -2.89
CA PRO A 213 -14.24 14.29 -1.90
C PRO A 213 -13.73 13.82 -0.52
N SER A 214 -13.04 14.68 0.22
CA SER A 214 -12.45 14.34 1.53
C SER A 214 -13.48 13.92 2.58
N ASN A 215 -14.70 14.46 2.51
CA ASN A 215 -15.80 14.13 3.42
C ASN A 215 -16.45 12.76 3.16
N THR A 216 -15.97 12.00 2.15
CA THR A 216 -16.43 10.62 1.92
C THR A 216 -15.72 9.61 2.81
N ILE A 217 -14.58 9.96 3.43
CA ILE A 217 -13.79 9.05 4.27
C ILE A 217 -14.56 8.72 5.55
N ARG A 218 -14.95 7.45 5.71
CA ARG A 218 -15.65 6.93 6.89
C ARG A 218 -14.67 6.24 7.84
N HIS A 219 -13.89 5.29 7.34
CA HIS A 219 -12.88 4.59 8.14
C HIS A 219 -11.50 4.65 7.50
N VAL A 220 -10.47 4.71 8.34
CA VAL A 220 -9.08 4.60 7.93
C VAL A 220 -8.42 3.48 8.73
N TYR A 221 -8.08 2.40 8.03
CA TYR A 221 -7.39 1.22 8.54
C TYR A 221 -5.88 1.42 8.40
N GLY A 222 -5.22 1.75 9.52
CA GLY A 222 -3.77 1.86 9.60
C GLY A 222 -3.13 0.50 9.83
N CYS A 223 -2.37 0.01 8.86
CA CYS A 223 -1.63 -1.25 8.95
C CYS A 223 -0.21 -1.00 9.45
N CYS A 224 0.20 -1.73 10.47
CA CYS A 224 1.59 -1.81 10.92
C CYS A 224 1.97 -3.26 11.18
N LYS A 225 3.28 -3.54 11.23
CA LYS A 225 3.84 -4.74 11.86
C LYS A 225 4.23 -4.42 13.30
N ILE A 226 4.30 -5.44 14.15
CA ILE A 226 4.77 -5.30 15.53
C ILE A 226 6.26 -4.88 15.66
N TYR A 227 7.02 -4.93 14.56
CA TYR A 227 8.38 -4.41 14.40
C TYR A 227 8.51 -3.68 13.06
N ASP A 228 9.48 -2.78 12.93
CA ASP A 228 9.69 -2.06 11.68
C ASP A 228 10.58 -2.86 10.72
N THR A 229 10.33 -2.68 9.43
CA THR A 229 11.20 -3.22 8.37
C THR A 229 11.44 -2.19 7.30
N TYR A 230 12.66 -2.14 6.77
CA TYR A 230 13.04 -1.20 5.72
C TYR A 230 13.79 -1.89 4.59
N ILE A 231 13.57 -1.39 3.37
CA ILE A 231 14.29 -1.81 2.16
C ILE A 231 14.83 -0.57 1.46
N GLY A 232 16.14 -0.47 1.33
CA GLY A 232 16.82 0.69 0.75
C GLY A 232 18.28 0.77 1.21
N ASN A 233 18.93 1.88 0.89
CA ASN A 233 20.39 2.03 1.07
C ASN A 233 20.79 2.63 2.43
N LYS A 234 19.85 3.19 3.19
CA LYS A 234 20.13 3.78 4.51
C LYS A 234 20.38 2.69 5.56
N PRO A 235 21.34 2.88 6.50
CA PRO A 235 21.41 2.07 7.71
C PRO A 235 20.12 2.18 8.53
N PHE A 236 19.48 1.05 8.80
CA PHE A 236 18.20 1.00 9.49
C PHE A 236 18.19 -0.04 10.62
N GLN A 237 18.79 -1.20 10.39
CA GLN A 237 18.94 -2.23 11.42
C GLN A 237 20.16 -1.91 12.31
N PRO A 238 20.00 -1.88 13.65
CA PRO A 238 21.12 -1.80 14.58
C PRO A 238 22.17 -2.89 14.32
N GLU A 239 23.44 -2.51 14.34
CA GLU A 239 24.55 -3.44 14.13
C GLU A 239 24.60 -4.49 15.27
N ASN A 240 24.87 -5.75 14.91
CA ASN A 240 25.06 -6.87 15.84
C ASN A 240 23.88 -7.14 16.82
N CYS A 241 22.64 -6.83 16.43
CA CYS A 241 21.45 -7.19 17.21
C CYS A 241 20.91 -8.57 16.78
N GLU A 242 21.23 -9.60 17.56
CA GLU A 242 20.85 -11.00 17.30
C GLU A 242 19.33 -11.20 17.33
N GLU A 243 18.59 -10.47 18.16
CA GLU A 243 17.13 -10.56 18.22
C GLU A 243 16.50 -10.09 16.91
N LEU A 244 16.95 -8.95 16.36
CA LEU A 244 16.42 -8.42 15.09
C LEU A 244 16.82 -9.30 13.89
N GLU A 245 17.99 -9.93 13.92
CA GLU A 245 18.34 -10.94 12.92
C GLU A 245 17.42 -12.16 12.98
N THR A 246 17.09 -12.60 14.19
CA THR A 246 16.20 -13.74 14.43
C THR A 246 14.78 -13.41 13.97
N ILE A 247 14.25 -12.24 14.33
CA ILE A 247 12.96 -11.72 13.87
C ILE A 247 12.92 -11.66 12.35
N GLY A 248 13.96 -11.14 11.70
CA GLY A 248 14.02 -11.07 10.23
C GLY A 248 14.01 -12.44 9.55
N LYS A 249 14.69 -13.44 10.14
CA LYS A 249 14.69 -14.83 9.64
C LYS A 249 13.31 -15.48 9.80
N ILE A 250 12.71 -15.42 10.99
CA ILE A 250 11.39 -16.01 11.28
C ILE A 250 10.30 -15.31 10.45
N GLY A 251 10.35 -13.98 10.37
CA GLY A 251 9.43 -13.14 9.61
C GLY A 251 9.54 -13.23 8.10
N LYS A 252 10.54 -13.98 7.59
CA LYS A 252 10.87 -14.14 6.17
C LYS A 252 10.95 -12.79 5.44
N GLU A 253 11.71 -11.87 6.02
CA GLU A 253 11.72 -10.47 5.59
C GLU A 253 12.54 -10.24 4.31
N PHE A 254 11.91 -10.53 3.17
CA PHE A 254 12.45 -10.38 1.81
C PHE A 254 11.46 -9.65 0.89
N GLY A 255 11.97 -8.75 0.06
CA GLY A 255 11.20 -7.99 -0.93
C GLY A 255 10.50 -8.89 -1.96
N SER A 256 9.19 -8.75 -2.13
CA SER A 256 8.41 -9.52 -3.13
C SER A 256 8.80 -9.20 -4.57
N THR A 257 9.10 -7.94 -4.86
CA THR A 257 9.50 -7.49 -6.21
C THR A 257 11.00 -7.62 -6.47
N THR A 258 11.84 -7.26 -5.48
CA THR A 258 13.31 -7.17 -5.68
C THR A 258 14.09 -8.36 -5.12
N GLY A 259 13.48 -9.20 -4.30
CA GLY A 259 14.15 -10.30 -3.58
C GLY A 259 15.14 -9.85 -2.49
N ARG A 260 15.33 -8.54 -2.28
CA ARG A 260 16.33 -8.05 -1.32
C ARG A 260 15.89 -8.33 0.11
N LYS A 261 16.84 -8.75 0.96
CA LYS A 261 16.64 -8.85 2.41
C LYS A 261 16.26 -7.48 2.97
N ARG A 262 15.20 -7.42 3.79
CA ARG A 262 14.83 -6.21 4.52
C ARG A 262 15.64 -6.12 5.80
N GLN A 263 15.97 -4.89 6.17
CA GLN A 263 16.51 -4.56 7.48
C GLN A 263 15.36 -4.55 8.48
N CYS A 264 15.57 -5.08 9.70
CA CYS A 264 14.58 -5.09 10.77
C CYS A 264 14.97 -4.11 11.88
N ASN A 265 13.99 -3.48 12.52
CA ASN A 265 14.20 -2.63 13.70
C ASN A 265 12.99 -2.70 14.64
N TRP A 266 13.15 -2.24 15.88
CA TRP A 266 12.05 -2.09 16.82
C TRP A 266 11.10 -1.01 16.35
N MET A 267 9.81 -1.17 16.66
CA MET A 267 8.80 -0.18 16.29
C MET A 267 9.12 1.19 16.91
N ASN A 268 9.15 2.24 16.09
CA ASN A 268 9.25 3.61 16.55
C ASN A 268 7.86 4.16 16.93
N MET A 269 7.61 4.28 18.24
CA MET A 269 6.30 4.71 18.74
C MET A 269 5.97 6.18 18.43
N GLU A 270 6.97 7.06 18.39
CA GLU A 270 6.73 8.48 18.10
C GLU A 270 6.36 8.70 16.64
N GLU A 271 7.02 8.00 15.73
CA GLU A 271 6.66 8.05 14.32
C GLU A 271 5.31 7.33 14.05
N MET A 272 5.02 6.23 14.75
CA MET A 272 3.71 5.59 14.72
C MET A 272 2.59 6.55 15.13
N LYS A 273 2.80 7.35 16.19
CA LYS A 273 1.83 8.36 16.64
C LYS A 273 1.54 9.40 15.56
N LYS A 274 2.59 9.91 14.89
CA LYS A 274 2.44 10.86 13.77
C LYS A 274 1.68 10.24 12.60
N ALA A 275 2.02 8.99 12.23
CA ALA A 275 1.37 8.26 11.16
C ALA A 275 -0.14 8.11 11.41
N ILE A 276 -0.52 7.72 12.63
CA ILE A 276 -1.93 7.56 13.04
C ILE A 276 -2.66 8.90 13.00
N PHE A 277 -2.04 9.96 13.51
CA PHE A 277 -2.62 11.29 13.57
C PHE A 277 -2.89 11.86 12.16
N ILE A 278 -1.88 11.90 11.29
CA ILE A 278 -2.01 12.53 9.96
C ILE A 278 -3.00 11.78 9.06
N ASN A 279 -3.06 10.45 9.19
CA ASN A 279 -3.99 9.62 8.42
C ASN A 279 -5.41 9.65 8.98
N GLY A 280 -5.62 10.16 10.19
CA GLY A 280 -6.94 10.14 10.84
C GLY A 280 -7.44 8.72 11.13
N CYS A 281 -6.54 7.78 11.44
CA CYS A 281 -6.87 6.36 11.63
C CYS A 281 -8.06 6.16 12.58
N THR A 282 -8.95 5.24 12.23
CA THR A 282 -10.05 4.77 13.08
C THR A 282 -9.83 3.33 13.55
N HIS A 283 -9.10 2.56 12.74
CA HIS A 283 -8.72 1.19 13.05
C HIS A 283 -7.21 1.04 12.91
N ILE A 284 -6.60 0.21 13.76
CA ILE A 284 -5.19 -0.16 13.71
C ILE A 284 -5.10 -1.67 13.61
N ILE A 285 -4.37 -2.15 12.60
CA ILE A 285 -4.15 -3.57 12.37
C ILE A 285 -2.66 -3.84 12.54
N VAL A 286 -2.34 -4.56 13.62
CA VAL A 286 -0.97 -4.92 14.02
C VAL A 286 -0.66 -6.32 13.52
N ASN A 287 0.10 -6.42 12.44
CA ASN A 287 0.46 -7.68 11.80
C ASN A 287 1.75 -8.28 12.36
N LYS A 288 1.95 -9.58 12.09
CA LYS A 288 3.14 -10.35 12.45
C LYS A 288 3.40 -10.47 13.95
N CYS A 289 2.34 -10.47 14.76
CA CYS A 289 2.46 -10.66 16.21
C CYS A 289 3.01 -12.06 16.59
N ASP A 290 2.76 -13.06 15.74
CA ASP A 290 3.29 -14.42 15.85
C ASP A 290 4.83 -14.47 15.87
N ILE A 291 5.49 -13.54 15.19
CA ILE A 291 6.95 -13.52 15.11
C ILE A 291 7.57 -13.22 16.48
N PHE A 292 6.95 -12.33 17.27
CA PHE A 292 7.40 -12.03 18.62
C PHE A 292 7.18 -13.20 19.57
N GLU A 293 6.07 -13.94 19.40
CA GLU A 293 5.81 -15.16 20.18
C GLU A 293 6.82 -16.27 19.87
N ILE A 294 7.13 -16.51 18.60
CA ILE A 294 8.11 -17.53 18.21
C ILE A 294 9.53 -17.12 18.62
N ALA A 295 9.87 -15.84 18.51
CA ALA A 295 11.19 -15.33 18.86
C ALA A 295 11.38 -15.11 20.37
N HIS A 296 10.30 -15.14 21.16
CA HIS A 296 10.28 -14.72 22.57
C HIS A 296 10.94 -13.35 22.79
N CYS A 297 10.65 -12.40 21.89
CA CYS A 297 11.22 -11.06 21.95
C CYS A 297 10.11 -10.01 21.89
N TYR A 298 9.86 -9.33 23.02
CA TYR A 298 8.76 -8.39 23.16
C TYR A 298 9.33 -7.00 23.46
N ARG A 299 9.51 -6.18 22.42
CA ARG A 299 10.07 -4.82 22.54
C ARG A 299 9.34 -3.78 21.69
N ILE A 300 9.29 -2.56 22.19
CA ILE A 300 8.93 -1.34 21.44
C ILE A 300 9.99 -0.29 21.73
N GLY A 301 10.73 0.13 20.70
CA GLY A 301 11.97 0.88 20.88
C GLY A 301 12.90 0.19 21.87
N GLU A 302 13.37 0.94 22.87
CA GLU A 302 14.26 0.43 23.92
C GLU A 302 13.54 -0.27 25.08
N LYS A 303 12.20 -0.26 25.10
CA LYS A 303 11.43 -0.84 26.20
C LYS A 303 11.15 -2.32 25.94
N GLU A 304 11.50 -3.15 26.91
CA GLU A 304 11.26 -4.60 26.93
C GLU A 304 10.07 -4.97 27.80
N PHE A 305 9.41 -6.07 27.46
CA PHE A 305 8.22 -6.59 28.11
C PHE A 305 8.37 -8.08 28.39
N SER A 306 7.69 -8.57 29.42
CA SER A 306 7.80 -9.99 29.82
C SER A 306 7.07 -10.93 28.85
N ASN A 307 6.05 -10.42 28.16
CA ASN A 307 5.20 -11.16 27.23
C ASN A 307 4.48 -10.20 26.27
N LEU A 308 3.81 -10.77 25.26
CA LEU A 308 3.07 -9.99 24.27
C LEU A 308 1.90 -9.20 24.88
N GLU A 309 1.26 -9.70 25.94
CA GLU A 309 0.11 -9.03 26.55
C GLU A 309 0.51 -7.70 27.23
N GLU A 310 1.62 -7.70 27.98
CA GLU A 310 2.18 -6.47 28.55
C GLU A 310 2.58 -5.45 27.47
N LEU A 311 3.14 -5.93 26.36
CA LEU A 311 3.48 -5.09 25.21
C LEU A 311 2.22 -4.45 24.60
N LYS A 312 1.15 -5.24 24.40
CA LYS A 312 -0.14 -4.73 23.88
C LYS A 312 -0.73 -3.67 24.79
N VAL A 313 -0.80 -3.91 26.10
CA VAL A 313 -1.30 -2.92 27.06
C VAL A 313 -0.53 -1.62 26.96
N TYR A 314 0.81 -1.70 26.85
CA TYR A 314 1.62 -0.50 26.64
C TYR A 314 1.31 0.18 25.29
N PHE A 315 1.29 -0.58 24.19
CA PHE A 315 1.00 -0.07 22.85
C PHE A 315 -0.33 0.69 22.81
N GLU A 316 -1.39 0.08 23.35
CA GLU A 316 -2.72 0.67 23.41
C GLU A 316 -2.73 1.94 24.26
N SER A 317 -2.06 1.93 25.42
CA SER A 317 -1.91 3.14 26.25
C SER A 317 -1.24 4.30 25.51
N GLN A 318 -0.29 4.00 24.61
CA GLN A 318 0.36 5.03 23.79
C GLN A 318 -0.58 5.57 22.72
N LEU A 319 -1.41 4.72 22.10
CA LEU A 319 -2.36 5.14 21.07
C LEU A 319 -3.53 5.96 21.64
N GLU A 320 -3.96 5.66 22.86
CA GLU A 320 -4.99 6.45 23.56
C GLU A 320 -4.59 7.92 23.77
N THR A 321 -3.29 8.23 23.82
CA THR A 321 -2.80 9.61 23.91
C THR A 321 -3.04 10.42 22.64
N ILE A 322 -3.22 9.75 21.49
CA ILE A 322 -3.48 10.38 20.19
C ILE A 322 -4.99 10.51 19.97
N LYS A 323 -5.71 9.39 20.12
CA LYS A 323 -7.14 9.30 19.79
C LYS A 323 -7.78 8.18 20.61
N LYS A 324 -8.80 8.55 21.38
CA LYS A 324 -9.64 7.58 22.11
C LYS A 324 -10.54 6.81 21.15
N GLY A 325 -10.82 5.55 21.48
CA GLY A 325 -11.76 4.72 20.71
C GLY A 325 -11.20 4.21 19.38
N LEU A 326 -9.87 4.13 19.23
CA LEU A 326 -9.26 3.38 18.14
C LEU A 326 -9.60 1.90 18.28
N MET A 327 -10.07 1.27 17.21
CA MET A 327 -10.27 -0.17 17.16
C MET A 327 -8.96 -0.86 16.79
N ILE A 328 -8.41 -1.68 17.67
CA ILE A 328 -7.09 -2.28 17.50
C ILE A 328 -7.26 -3.79 17.34
N GLN A 329 -6.66 -4.33 16.29
CA GLN A 329 -6.67 -5.75 15.99
C GLN A 329 -5.26 -6.27 15.79
N TYR A 330 -4.94 -7.37 16.48
CA TYR A 330 -3.66 -8.06 16.35
C TYR A 330 -3.82 -9.27 15.44
N SER A 331 -3.00 -9.34 14.39
CA SER A 331 -2.97 -10.45 13.45
C SER A 331 -1.74 -11.33 13.67
N PHE A 332 -1.99 -12.64 13.60
CA PHE A 332 -0.99 -13.69 13.70
C PHE A 332 -0.96 -14.40 12.34
N SER A 333 0.22 -14.53 11.72
CA SER A 333 0.38 -15.32 10.50
C SER A 333 0.45 -16.82 10.84
N PRO A 334 -0.06 -17.73 10.00
CA PRO A 334 -0.84 -17.50 8.77
C PRO A 334 -2.32 -17.19 9.04
N VAL A 335 -2.75 -17.13 10.31
CA VAL A 335 -4.17 -17.09 10.70
C VAL A 335 -4.89 -15.90 10.05
N PHE A 336 -5.90 -16.27 9.27
CA PHE A 336 -6.83 -15.39 8.60
C PHE A 336 -7.64 -14.65 9.66
N ILE A 337 -7.72 -13.33 9.52
CA ILE A 337 -8.68 -12.52 10.29
C ILE A 337 -10.08 -12.90 9.82
#